data_AF-A0A9P6WSX6-F1
#
_entry.id   AF-A0A9P6WSX6-F1
#
_cell.length_a   1.000
_cell.length_b   1.000
_cell.length_c   1.000
_cell.angle_alpha   90.00
_cell.angle_beta   90.00
_cell.angle_gamma   90.00
#
_symmetry.space_group_name_H-M   'P 1'
#
loop_
_entity.id
_entity.type
_entity.pdbx_description
1 polymer ?
#
loop_
_entity_poly.entity_id
_entity_poly.type
_entity_poly.pdbx_seq_one_letter_code
_entity_poly.pdbx_strand_id
1 'polypeptide(L)' 'MQHRLQWAKKHQNWTVQDWRQVVFSDETKINVWGSDGCKYYWKRPSDPLQPHHLDFTVKHAAGILMRWG' A
#
# COMPACT_ATOMS: atom_id res chain seq x y z
N MET A 1 -8.88 -5.71 19.68
CA MET A 1 -9.88 -4.60 19.64
C MET A 1 -9.83 -3.72 20.89
N GLN A 2 -9.81 -4.28 22.10
CA GLN A 2 -9.83 -3.50 23.36
C GLN A 2 -8.70 -2.45 23.47
N HIS A 3 -7.46 -2.81 23.11
CA HIS A 3 -6.33 -1.86 23.13
C HIS A 3 -6.50 -0.67 22.17
N ARG A 4 -6.99 -0.90 20.95
CA ARG A 4 -7.28 0.18 19.98
C ARG A 4 -8.38 1.10 20.51
N LEU A 5 -9.42 0.53 21.13
CA LEU A 5 -10.53 1.28 21.71
C LEU A 5 -10.07 2.14 22.90
N GLN A 6 -9.26 1.59 23.81
CA GLN A 6 -8.70 2.33 24.94
C GLN A 6 -7.80 3.47 24.47
N TRP A 7 -6.96 3.22 23.47
CA TRP A 7 -6.11 4.25 22.88
C TRP A 7 -6.94 5.39 22.27
N ALA A 8 -7.96 5.06 21.46
CA ALA A 8 -8.84 6.06 20.85
C ALA A 8 -9.58 6.89 21.92
N LYS A 9 -10.17 6.24 22.94
CA LYS A 9 -10.84 6.95 24.04
C LYS A 9 -9.91 7.88 24.81
N LYS A 10 -8.65 7.47 25.03
CA LYS A 10 -7.64 8.28 25.73
C LYS A 10 -7.27 9.56 24.95
N HIS A 11 -7.23 9.48 23.63
CA HIS A 11 -6.77 10.56 22.76
C HIS A 11 -7.91 11.29 22.03
N GLN A 12 -9.18 10.97 22.34
CA GLN A 12 -10.36 11.49 21.62
C GLN A 12 -10.50 13.02 21.69
N ASN A 13 -10.03 13.63 22.78
CA ASN A 13 -10.14 15.06 23.05
C ASN A 13 -8.84 15.83 22.78
N TRP A 14 -7.86 15.20 22.12
CA TRP A 14 -6.61 15.87 21.80
C TRP A 14 -6.81 17.01 20.83
N THR A 15 -6.19 18.14 21.16
CA THR A 15 -6.23 19.34 20.33
C THR A 15 -5.20 19.24 19.21
N VAL A 16 -5.30 20.15 18.23
CA VAL A 16 -4.32 20.23 17.13
C VAL A 16 -2.90 20.47 17.65
N GLN A 17 -2.73 21.19 18.77
CA GLN A 17 -1.41 21.42 19.37
C GLN A 17 -0.83 20.16 20.03
N ASP A 18 -1.68 19.29 20.56
CA ASP A 18 -1.25 18.01 21.13
C ASP A 18 -0.76 17.07 20.01
N TRP A 19 -1.49 17.00 18.90
CA TRP A 19 -1.08 16.21 17.73
C TRP A 19 0.22 16.69 17.10
N ARG A 20 0.50 18.00 17.12
CA ARG A 20 1.75 18.57 16.59
C ARG A 20 2.99 18.13 17.36
N GLN A 21 2.84 17.68 18.61
CA GLN A 21 3.95 17.18 19.42
C GLN A 21 4.25 15.70 19.14
N VAL A 22 3.41 15.02 18.36
CA VAL A 22 3.60 13.62 18.01
C VAL A 22 4.44 13.51 16.74
N VAL A 23 5.54 12.77 16.82
CA VAL A 23 6.31 12.35 15.66
C VAL A 23 5.94 10.90 15.35
N PHE A 24 5.32 10.69 14.19
CA PHE A 24 5.08 9.36 13.65
C PHE A 24 6.26 8.96 12.79
N SER A 25 6.64 7.69 12.87
CA SER A 25 7.60 7.09 11.95
C SER A 25 7.10 5.72 11.53
N ASP A 26 7.32 5.37 10.27
CA ASP A 26 6.94 4.06 9.75
C ASP A 26 7.93 3.57 8.67
N GLU A 27 7.87 2.28 8.37
CA GLU A 27 8.59 1.69 7.24
C GLU A 27 7.64 1.51 6.05
N THR A 28 8.02 2.04 4.89
CA THR A 28 7.29 1.83 3.65
C THR A 28 8.13 1.02 2.67
N LYS A 29 7.50 -0.01 2.12
CA LYS A 29 8.00 -0.80 1.01
C LYS A 29 7.52 -0.19 -0.31
N ILE A 30 8.46 0.13 -1.20
CA ILE A 30 8.19 0.64 -2.56
C ILE A 30 8.70 -0.39 -3.57
N ASN A 31 7.81 -0.96 -4.35
CA ASN A 31 8.19 -1.88 -5.43
C ASN A 31 8.62 -1.08 -6.66
N VAL A 32 9.81 -1.38 -7.20
CA VAL A 32 10.31 -0.74 -8.43
C VAL A 32 9.55 -1.23 -9.67
N TRP A 33 9.01 -2.45 -9.63
CA TRP A 33 8.18 -2.99 -10.71
C TRP A 33 7.03 -3.81 -10.15
N GLY A 34 5.85 -3.62 -10.73
CA GLY A 34 4.63 -4.31 -10.30
C GLY A 34 4.04 -3.72 -9.02
N SER A 35 2.71 -3.60 -8.99
CA SER A 35 1.96 -3.32 -7.78
C SER A 35 1.71 -4.62 -7.01
N ASP A 36 1.71 -4.56 -5.68
CA ASP A 36 1.22 -5.67 -4.84
C ASP A 36 -0.31 -5.86 -4.97
N GLY A 37 -1.01 -4.94 -5.66
CA GLY A 37 -2.46 -4.96 -5.89
C GLY A 37 -2.90 -5.69 -7.16
N CYS A 38 -4.21 -5.95 -7.24
CA CYS A 38 -4.85 -6.55 -8.42
C CYS A 38 -4.72 -5.63 -9.64
N LYS A 39 -4.33 -6.22 -10.77
CA LYS A 39 -4.33 -5.53 -12.06
C LYS A 39 -5.57 -5.91 -12.85
N TYR A 40 -6.17 -4.90 -13.48
CA TYR A 40 -7.39 -5.06 -14.25
C TYR A 40 -7.06 -4.92 -15.74
N TYR A 41 -7.69 -5.77 -16.55
CA TYR A 41 -7.71 -5.64 -18.00
C TYR A 41 -9.15 -5.78 -18.49
N TRP A 42 -9.42 -5.26 -19.69
CA TRP A 42 -10.71 -5.40 -20.35
C TRP A 42 -10.56 -6.24 -21.60
N LYS A 43 -11.52 -7.14 -21.85
CA LYS A 43 -11.64 -7.85 -23.12
C LYS A 43 -13.10 -8.05 -23.49
N ARG A 44 -13.39 -8.20 -24.79
CA ARG A 44 -14.71 -8.68 -25.25
C ARG A 44 -14.85 -10.18 -24.94
N PRO A 45 -16.07 -10.70 -24.71
CA PRO A 45 -16.28 -12.08 -24.26
C PRO A 45 -15.66 -13.16 -25.16
N SER A 46 -15.66 -12.91 -26.47
CA SER A 46 -15.20 -13.86 -27.49
C SER A 46 -13.75 -13.63 -27.95
N ASP A 47 -13.11 -12.53 -27.52
CA ASP A 47 -11.76 -12.22 -27.96
C ASP A 47 -10.73 -13.09 -27.22
N PRO A 48 -9.77 -13.69 -27.94
CA PRO A 48 -8.67 -14.40 -27.31
C PRO A 48 -7.78 -13.43 -26.52
N LEU A 49 -7.18 -13.92 -25.43
CA LEU A 49 -6.22 -13.15 -24.64
C LEU A 49 -5.05 -12.73 -25.53
N GLN A 50 -4.85 -11.41 -25.63
CA GLN A 50 -3.75 -10.83 -26.37
C GLN A 50 -2.56 -10.63 -25.43
N PRO A 51 -1.31 -10.58 -25.95
CA PRO A 51 -0.13 -10.36 -25.14
C PRO A 51 -0.18 -9.09 -24.28
N HIS A 52 -0.89 -8.05 -24.70
CA HIS A 52 -1.05 -6.80 -23.93
C HIS A 52 -2.09 -6.90 -22.79
N HIS A 53 -2.89 -7.97 -22.74
CA HIS A 53 -3.74 -8.29 -21.59
C HIS A 53 -2.97 -9.06 -20.50
N LEU A 54 -1.75 -9.50 -20.81
CA LEU A 54 -0.93 -10.30 -19.91
C LEU A 54 0.24 -9.44 -19.41
N ASP A 55 0.44 -9.44 -18.10
CA ASP A 55 1.71 -8.96 -17.56
C ASP A 55 2.74 -10.06 -17.63
N PHE A 56 3.76 -9.85 -18.45
CA PHE A 56 4.94 -10.70 -18.41
C PHE A 56 5.69 -10.42 -17.12
N THR A 57 5.59 -11.34 -16.16
CA THR A 57 6.39 -11.29 -14.93
C THR A 57 7.85 -11.48 -15.32
N VAL A 58 8.67 -10.44 -15.16
CA VAL A 58 10.12 -10.55 -15.33
C VAL A 58 10.63 -11.46 -14.21
N LYS A 59 11.25 -12.60 -14.56
CA LYS A 59 11.77 -13.58 -13.57
C LYS A 59 12.95 -13.08 -12.72
N HIS A 60 13.29 -11.80 -12.79
CA HIS A 60 14.42 -11.24 -12.06
C HIS A 60 14.04 -9.99 -11.28
N ALA A 61 14.65 -9.91 -10.09
CA ALA A 61 14.42 -8.95 -9.02
C ALA A 61 14.29 -7.51 -9.52
N ALA A 62 13.06 -7.09 -9.80
CA ALA A 62 12.72 -5.69 -9.69
C ALA A 62 12.85 -5.34 -8.22
N GLY A 63 13.94 -4.66 -7.88
CA GLY A 63 14.32 -4.35 -6.50
C GLY A 63 13.17 -3.77 -5.69
N ILE A 64 13.24 -3.95 -4.39
CA ILE A 64 12.34 -3.34 -3.43
C ILE A 64 13.14 -2.25 -2.71
N LEU A 65 12.60 -1.05 -2.67
CA LEU A 65 13.15 0.03 -1.85
C LEU A 65 12.40 0.06 -0.53
N MET A 66 13.12 -0.20 0.56
CA MET A 66 12.62 0.02 1.91
C MET A 66 13.04 1.41 2.35
N ARG A 67 12.09 2.20 2.84
CA ARG A 67 12.35 3.53 3.39
C ARG A 67 11.70 3.65 4.76
N TRP A 68 12.43 4.23 5.69
CA TRP A 68 11.92 4.66 6.99
C TRP A 68 11.82 6.19 7.03
N GLY A 69 10.83 6.71 7.73
CA GLY A 69 10.68 8.14 7.98
C GLY A 69 9.39 8.50 8.68
#